data_AF-A0A1F8B9D4-F1
#
_entry.id   AF-A0A1F8B9D4-F1
#
_cell.length_a   1.000
_cell.length_b   1.000
_cell.length_c   1.000
_cell.angle_alpha   90.00
_cell.angle_beta   90.00
_cell.angle_gamma   90.00
#
_symmetry.space_group_name_H-M   'P 1'
#
loop_
_entity.id
_entity.type
_entity.pdbx_description
1 polymer ?
#
loop_
_entity_poly.entity_id
_entity_poly.type
_entity_poly.pdbx_seq_one_letter_code
_entity_poly.pdbx_strand_id
1 'polypeptide(L)'
;MKFEESEFSEKLKVSATKAATNILSFQEAIEMGEYDPSYLANYPEWHQFPRHTQFQYIRKALDNRRKQLLTQWAEVNNVLDFNLKPEVQKAAQNIKIQLDRLERDREKLYLEYSS
;
A
#
# COMPACT_ATOMS: atom_id res chain seq x y z
N MET A 1 -12.60 2.55 -57.35
CA MET A 1 -12.96 2.52 -55.92
C MET A 1 -12.97 1.06 -55.48
N LYS A 2 -11.95 0.65 -54.73
CA LYS A 2 -11.86 -0.52 -53.84
C LYS A 2 -10.40 -0.58 -53.37
N PHE A 3 -10.18 -0.08 -52.15
CA PHE A 3 -8.91 -0.15 -51.45
C PHE A 3 -8.83 -1.53 -50.81
N GLU A 4 -7.79 -2.30 -51.10
CA GLU A 4 -7.48 -3.53 -50.37
C GLU A 4 -6.56 -3.20 -49.20
N GLU A 5 -7.15 -3.29 -48.01
CA GLU A 5 -6.55 -3.19 -46.68
C GLU A 5 -5.71 -4.43 -46.35
N SER A 6 -4.46 -4.53 -46.79
CA SER A 6 -3.63 -5.72 -46.44
C SER A 6 -2.17 -5.47 -46.03
N GLU A 7 -1.74 -4.23 -45.80
CA GLU A 7 -0.34 -3.96 -45.40
C GLU A 7 -0.14 -3.24 -44.05
N PHE A 8 -1.18 -3.09 -43.22
CA PHE A 8 -1.03 -2.45 -41.91
C PHE A 8 -0.76 -3.44 -40.75
N SER A 9 -0.93 -4.74 -40.97
CA SER A 9 -0.89 -5.74 -39.89
C SER A 9 0.52 -6.21 -39.50
N GLU A 10 1.58 -5.79 -40.20
CA GLU A 10 2.94 -6.32 -39.97
C GLU A 10 3.90 -5.37 -39.24
N LYS A 11 3.45 -4.19 -38.79
CA LYS A 11 4.26 -3.22 -38.02
C LYS A 11 3.80 -2.93 -36.60
N LEU A 12 3.13 -3.90 -35.96
CA LEU A 12 2.88 -3.88 -34.52
C LEU A 12 3.42 -5.13 -33.83
N LYS A 13 4.65 -5.53 -34.16
CA LYS A 13 5.53 -6.16 -33.15
C LYS A 13 6.07 -5.08 -32.22
N VAL A 14 5.17 -4.41 -31.50
CA VAL A 14 5.56 -3.65 -30.31
C VAL A 14 5.79 -4.69 -29.25
N SER A 15 7.07 -4.94 -28.96
CA SER A 15 7.52 -5.67 -27.80
C SER A 15 6.63 -5.29 -26.61
N ALA A 16 5.85 -6.24 -26.11
CA ALA A 16 5.37 -6.19 -24.74
C ALA A 16 6.60 -6.37 -23.84
N THR A 17 7.47 -5.36 -23.78
CA THR A 17 8.22 -5.08 -22.56
C THR A 17 7.14 -4.91 -21.51
N LYS A 18 6.87 -6.00 -20.78
CA LYS A 18 6.25 -5.93 -19.46
C LYS A 18 6.98 -4.78 -18.78
N ALA A 19 6.28 -3.66 -18.60
CA ALA A 19 6.79 -2.61 -17.76
C ALA A 19 7.16 -3.33 -16.46
N ALA A 20 8.45 -3.40 -16.17
CA ALA A 20 8.88 -3.77 -14.84
C ALA A 20 8.38 -2.62 -13.97
N THR A 21 7.11 -2.71 -13.56
CA THR A 21 6.61 -2.01 -12.40
C THR A 21 7.63 -2.33 -11.33
N ASN A 22 8.35 -1.31 -10.85
CA ASN A 22 9.24 -1.41 -9.69
C ASN A 22 8.36 -1.74 -8.48
N ILE A 23 7.83 -2.96 -8.45
CA ILE A 23 7.18 -3.54 -7.31
C ILE A 23 8.35 -3.81 -6.37
N LEU A 24 8.42 -3.04 -5.29
CA LEU A 24 9.29 -3.35 -4.15
C LEU A 24 9.14 -4.83 -3.81
N SER A 25 10.16 -5.48 -3.25
CA SER A 25 10.00 -6.87 -2.84
C SER A 25 8.85 -7.04 -1.83
N PHE A 26 8.28 -8.24 -1.74
CA PHE A 26 7.21 -8.52 -0.78
C PHE A 26 7.61 -8.12 0.66
N GLN A 27 8.84 -8.43 1.07
CA GLN A 27 9.33 -8.07 2.41
C GLN A 27 9.44 -6.56 2.60
N GLU A 28 9.95 -5.84 1.60
CA GLU A 28 10.02 -4.38 1.65
C GLU A 28 8.61 -3.76 1.73
N ALA A 29 7.62 -4.31 1.03
CA ALA A 29 6.24 -3.85 1.14
C ALA A 29 5.70 -4.01 2.57
N ILE A 30 5.94 -5.17 3.21
CA ILE A 30 5.56 -5.41 4.61
C ILE A 30 6.29 -4.45 5.56
N GLU A 31 7.58 -4.18 5.33
CA GLU A 31 8.38 -3.23 6.13
C GLU A 31 7.87 -1.79 5.99
N MET A 32 7.45 -1.41 4.78
CA MET A 32 6.81 -0.13 4.50
C MET A 32 5.39 -0.02 5.07
N GLY A 33 4.85 -1.11 5.61
CA GLY A 33 3.55 -1.15 6.28
C GLY A 33 2.39 -1.36 5.32
N GLU A 34 2.61 -2.03 4.19
CA GLU A 34 1.54 -2.44 3.28
C GLU A 34 0.82 -3.68 3.81
N TYR A 35 -0.48 -3.54 4.07
CA TYR A 35 -1.29 -4.54 4.77
C TYR A 35 -2.56 -4.93 3.99
N ASP A 36 -2.86 -4.31 2.84
CA ASP A 36 -4.05 -4.64 2.06
C ASP A 36 -3.88 -6.01 1.36
N PRO A 37 -4.71 -7.03 1.70
CA PRO A 37 -4.63 -8.34 1.05
C PRO A 37 -4.78 -8.27 -0.49
N SER A 38 -5.55 -7.30 -0.99
CA SER A 38 -5.78 -7.11 -2.42
C SER A 38 -4.51 -6.63 -3.12
N TYR A 39 -3.75 -5.77 -2.46
CA TYR A 39 -2.46 -5.33 -2.96
C TYR A 39 -1.40 -6.42 -2.81
N LEU A 40 -1.39 -7.13 -1.67
CA LEU A 40 -0.45 -8.23 -1.41
C LEU A 40 -0.66 -9.40 -2.37
N ALA A 41 -1.87 -9.58 -2.93
CA ALA A 41 -2.15 -10.57 -3.98
C ALA A 41 -1.43 -10.30 -5.32
N ASN A 42 -0.80 -9.13 -5.50
CA ASN A 42 0.05 -8.91 -6.67
C ASN A 42 1.41 -9.64 -6.56
N TYR A 43 1.77 -10.12 -5.37
CA TYR A 43 3.01 -10.84 -5.11
C TYR A 43 2.81 -12.35 -5.28
N PRO A 44 3.63 -13.04 -6.09
CA PRO A 44 3.52 -14.49 -6.24
C PRO A 44 3.73 -15.24 -4.92
N GLU A 45 4.54 -14.69 -4.00
CA GLU A 45 4.77 -15.24 -2.66
C GLU A 45 3.49 -15.29 -1.83
N TRP A 46 2.60 -14.30 -1.99
CA TRP A 46 1.36 -14.21 -1.22
C TRP A 46 0.48 -15.45 -1.38
N HIS A 47 0.37 -15.96 -2.60
CA HIS A 47 -0.46 -17.12 -2.92
C HIS A 47 0.14 -18.45 -2.42
N GLN A 48 1.43 -18.48 -2.08
CA GLN A 48 2.09 -19.66 -1.54
C GLN A 48 1.91 -19.79 -0.03
N PHE A 49 1.63 -18.67 0.65
CA PHE A 49 1.48 -18.65 2.09
C PHE A 49 0.11 -19.20 2.52
N PRO A 50 0.07 -20.10 3.51
CA PRO A 50 -1.18 -20.45 4.19
C PRO A 50 -1.83 -19.21 4.80
N ARG A 51 -3.17 -19.23 4.94
CA ARG A 51 -3.95 -18.10 5.47
C ARG A 51 -3.45 -17.58 6.83
N HIS A 52 -3.03 -18.46 7.73
CA HIS A 52 -2.47 -18.04 9.02
C HIS A 52 -1.14 -17.26 8.84
N THR A 53 -0.30 -17.66 7.89
CA THR A 53 0.97 -17.01 7.59
C THR A 53 0.75 -15.66 6.90
N GLN A 54 -0.19 -15.61 5.95
CA GLN A 54 -0.68 -14.36 5.35
C GLN A 54 -1.13 -13.37 6.44
N PHE A 55 -1.88 -13.84 7.43
CA PHE A 55 -2.30 -13.01 8.55
C PHE A 55 -1.14 -12.50 9.40
N GLN A 56 -0.11 -13.31 9.66
CA GLN A 56 1.08 -12.86 10.39
C GLN A 56 1.80 -11.71 9.65
N TYR A 57 1.89 -11.79 8.32
CA TYR A 57 2.45 -10.70 7.52
C TYR A 57 1.59 -9.43 7.56
N ILE A 58 0.26 -9.57 7.44
CA ILE A 58 -0.67 -8.44 7.61
C ILE A 58 -0.50 -7.79 8.98
N ARG A 59 -0.43 -8.58 10.06
CA ARG A 59 -0.21 -8.06 11.42
C ARG A 59 1.10 -7.29 11.53
N LYS A 60 2.18 -7.86 11.00
CA LYS A 60 3.50 -7.20 10.97
C LYS A 60 3.44 -5.87 10.22
N ALA A 61 2.79 -5.84 9.05
CA ALA A 61 2.64 -4.62 8.27
C ALA A 61 1.77 -3.56 8.98
N LEU A 62 0.65 -3.95 9.59
CA LEU A 62 -0.19 -3.06 10.40
C LEU A 62 0.62 -2.44 11.55
N ASP A 63 1.41 -3.25 12.27
CA ASP A 63 2.26 -2.77 13.35
C ASP A 63 3.35 -1.81 12.86
N ASN A 64 3.96 -2.09 11.71
CA ASN A 64 4.92 -1.21 11.06
C ASN A 64 4.29 0.13 10.68
N ARG A 65 3.13 0.10 10.01
CA ARG A 65 2.39 1.32 9.63
C ARG A 65 1.99 2.14 10.83
N ARG A 66 1.54 1.48 11.90
CA ARG A 66 1.18 2.13 13.17
C ARG A 66 2.38 2.85 13.78
N LYS A 67 3.53 2.19 13.88
CA LYS A 67 4.77 2.79 14.38
C LYS A 67 5.17 4.02 13.56
N GLN A 68 5.14 3.91 12.24
CA GLN A 68 5.45 5.05 11.35
C GLN A 68 4.53 6.25 11.60
N LEU A 69 3.21 6.03 11.67
CA LEU A 69 2.25 7.09 11.93
C LEU A 69 2.42 7.72 13.32
N LEU A 70 2.73 6.92 14.35
CA LEU A 70 3.00 7.44 15.69
C LEU A 70 4.29 8.25 15.75
N THR A 71 5.35 7.83 15.06
CA THR A 71 6.58 8.61 14.93
C THR A 71 6.32 9.95 14.26
N GLN A 72 5.61 9.95 13.12
CA GLN A 72 5.22 11.18 12.42
C GLN A 72 4.34 12.07 13.30
N TRP A 73 3.40 11.48 14.04
CA TRP A 73 2.57 12.23 14.98
C TRP A 73 3.42 12.89 16.08
N ALA A 74 4.37 12.17 16.67
CA ALA A 74 5.27 12.70 17.69
C ALA A 74 6.15 13.84 17.15
N GLU A 75 6.68 13.71 15.93
CA GLU A 75 7.45 14.76 15.25
C GLU A 75 6.63 16.04 15.06
N VAL A 76 5.37 15.90 14.63
CA VAL A 76 4.47 17.02 14.33
C VAL A 76 3.94 17.69 15.60
N ASN A 77 3.67 16.94 16.68
CA ASN A 77 3.17 17.50 17.93
C ASN A 77 4.22 18.23 18.77
N ASN A 78 5.51 18.02 18.50
CA ASN A 78 6.57 18.79 19.16
C ASN A 78 6.67 20.24 18.66
N VAL A 79 5.83 20.66 17.70
CA VAL A 79 5.77 22.05 17.24
C VAL A 79 4.95 22.89 18.22
N LEU A 80 5.60 23.87 18.86
CA LEU A 80 5.08 24.67 19.99
C LEU A 80 3.89 25.58 19.65
N ASP A 81 3.74 26.03 18.40
CA ASP A 81 2.64 26.91 18.02
C ASP A 81 2.15 26.62 16.59
N PHE A 82 0.96 26.05 16.48
CA PHE A 82 0.30 25.76 15.20
C PHE A 82 -0.28 27.01 14.52
N ASN A 83 -0.49 28.12 15.25
CA ASN A 83 -0.99 29.36 14.64
C ASN A 83 0.01 29.96 13.67
N LEU A 84 1.30 29.70 13.90
CA LEU A 84 2.40 30.13 13.04
C LEU A 84 2.67 29.15 11.88
N LYS A 85 2.06 27.95 11.91
CA LYS A 85 2.32 26.84 10.97
C LYS A 85 1.04 26.00 10.71
N PRO A 86 0.03 26.56 10.03
CA PRO A 86 -1.25 25.88 9.77
C PRO A 86 -1.11 24.59 8.95
N GLU A 87 -0.09 24.49 8.10
CA GLU A 87 0.24 23.29 7.34
C GLU A 87 0.60 22.11 8.24
N VAL A 88 1.26 22.38 9.37
CA VAL A 88 1.63 21.38 10.37
C VAL A 88 0.39 20.90 11.12
N GLN A 89 -0.57 21.79 11.41
CA GLN A 89 -1.86 21.44 12.00
C GLN A 89 -2.65 20.49 11.08
N LYS A 90 -2.68 20.80 9.78
CA LYS A 90 -3.33 19.94 8.78
C LYS A 90 -2.67 18.57 8.68
N ALA A 91 -1.33 18.52 8.73
CA ALA A 91 -0.60 17.25 8.75
C ALA A 91 -0.95 16.42 10.00
N ALA A 92 -1.01 17.03 11.18
CA ALA A 92 -1.39 16.35 12.43
C ALA A 92 -2.80 15.73 12.34
N GLN A 93 -3.77 16.48 11.79
CA GLN A 93 -5.13 16.01 11.59
C GLN A 93 -5.18 14.84 10.60
N ASN A 94 -4.44 14.91 9.50
CA ASN A 94 -4.37 13.83 8.52
C ASN A 94 -3.74 12.56 9.11
N ILE A 95 -2.71 12.69 9.94
CA ILE A 95 -2.10 11.55 10.63
C ILE A 95 -3.10 10.90 11.59
N LYS A 96 -3.87 11.70 12.34
CA LYS A 96 -4.93 11.19 13.22
C LYS A 96 -6.00 10.41 12.44
N ILE A 97 -6.48 10.97 11.33
CA ILE A 97 -7.46 10.29 10.46
C ILE A 97 -6.91 8.95 9.96
N GLN A 98 -5.63 8.91 9.59
CA GLN A 98 -4.97 7.68 9.15
C GLN A 98 -4.83 6.66 10.28
N LEU A 99 -4.50 7.07 11.50
CA LEU A 99 -4.46 6.20 12.67
C LEU A 99 -5.85 5.60 12.95
N ASP A 100 -6.89 6.43 12.95
CA ASP A 100 -8.26 5.96 13.17
C ASP A 100 -8.72 4.98 12.08
N ARG A 101 -8.32 5.22 10.82
CA ARG A 101 -8.56 4.28 9.72
C ARG A 101 -7.80 2.97 9.92
N LEU A 102 -6.52 3.04 10.29
CA LEU A 102 -5.67 1.87 10.51
C LEU A 102 -6.24 0.95 11.60
N GLU A 103 -6.77 1.52 12.69
CA GLU A 103 -7.37 0.74 13.78
C GLU A 103 -8.67 0.04 13.33
N ARG A 104 -9.50 0.70 12.52
CA ARG A 104 -10.70 0.08 11.92
C ARG A 104 -10.32 -1.05 10.95
N ASP A 105 -9.34 -0.80 10.08
CA ASP A 105 -8.85 -1.79 9.14
C ASP A 105 -8.26 -3.00 9.89
N ARG A 106 -7.51 -2.76 10.97
CA ARG A 106 -6.98 -3.81 11.85
C ARG A 106 -8.10 -4.66 12.43
N GLU A 107 -9.12 -4.05 13.03
CA GLU A 107 -10.24 -4.80 13.61
C GLU A 107 -10.93 -5.67 12.55
N LYS A 108 -11.24 -5.10 11.38
CA LYS A 108 -11.83 -5.82 10.26
C LYS A 108 -10.98 -7.02 9.83
N LEU A 109 -9.69 -6.80 9.57
CA LEU A 109 -8.77 -7.85 9.13
C LEU A 109 -8.58 -8.93 10.21
N TYR A 110 -8.60 -8.57 11.49
CA TYR A 110 -8.54 -9.55 12.57
C TYR A 110 -9.76 -10.46 12.56
N LEU A 111 -10.97 -9.90 12.43
CA LEU A 111 -12.20 -10.69 12.32
C LEU A 111 -12.20 -11.60 11.09
N GLU A 112 -11.77 -11.06 9.95
CA GLU A 112 -11.70 -11.81 8.69
C GLU A 112 -10.71 -12.96 8.74
N TYR A 113 -9.57 -12.85 9.44
CA TYR A 113 -8.55 -13.91 9.49
C TYR A 113 -8.61 -14.80 10.74
N SER A 114 -9.35 -14.40 11.78
CA SER A 114 -9.58 -15.24 12.97
C SER A 114 -10.75 -16.21 12.82
N SER A 115 -11.58 -16.04 11.79
CA SER A 115 -12.73 -16.89 11.45
C SER A 115 -12.35 -18.00 10.47
#